data_AF-A0AAW1VWC8-F1
#
_entry.id   AF-A0AAW1VWC8-F1
#
_cell.length_a   1.000
_cell.length_b   1.000
_cell.length_c   1.000
_cell.angle_alpha   90.00
_cell.angle_beta   90.00
_cell.angle_gamma   90.00
#
_symmetry.space_group_name_H-M   'P 1'
#
loop_
_entity.id
_entity.type
_entity.pdbx_description
1 polymer ?
#
loop_
_entity_poly.entity_id
_entity_poly.type
_entity_poly.pdbx_seq_one_letter_code
_entity_poly.pdbx_strand_id
1 'polypeptide(L)'
;MKLCLRAWKSCIWKKSISWLEELCVGELPRGSLCKLKLLNVRNCQNLHGVLLPAKLLQRLQNLESLHCECMEDAGVLLEYVFGYEGLEPEQMVLTKLREITLCYLVNLISIWNGPAPYQVFRNLKSLALRGCHKLKSVFPSSVAECLGQLELLWVEECSGLETVIESWETDINEVVIPQLKDIYLSSLLQLTGIYSDIRGIPIIHKVFCPSLEHLYVYGCPKLSNLAVFDLRRGNQVQANDDRHFAIIFERLFHRQFNPEKIPQFFSKKSSDDFFSSRAYGSDKEGVKFDDGIYSTVRQLVLHYNNRWVNCIQIEYDRNGFPHRSDKHGHPNGEKTTVMLDYPDEFITSVCGTYAAGPRSGIGSLTFQSNKKLTDHLGVRF
;
A
#
# COMPACT_ATOMS: atom_id res chain seq x y z
N MET A 1 -12.77 -2.74 6.84
CA MET A 1 -12.94 -1.85 5.67
C MET A 1 -11.56 -1.61 5.08
N LYS A 2 -11.06 -2.59 4.31
CA LYS A 2 -9.83 -2.48 3.51
C LYS A 2 -10.24 -1.89 2.16
N LEU A 3 -9.60 -0.80 1.76
CA LEU A 3 -9.92 -0.09 0.54
C LEU A 3 -9.61 -0.96 -0.67
N CYS A 4 -10.63 -1.26 -1.47
CA CYS A 4 -10.46 -1.63 -2.87
C CYS A 4 -11.71 -1.22 -3.65
N LEU A 5 -12.05 0.07 -3.59
CA LEU A 5 -13.20 0.64 -4.31
C LEU A 5 -12.97 0.82 -5.83
N ARG A 6 -11.88 0.25 -6.37
CA ARG A 6 -11.72 -0.07 -7.79
C ARG A 6 -11.14 -1.46 -8.07
N ALA A 7 -10.31 -2.01 -7.18
CA ALA A 7 -9.76 -3.35 -7.41
C ALA A 7 -10.85 -4.44 -7.33
N TRP A 8 -11.92 -4.24 -6.54
CA TRP A 8 -12.93 -5.29 -6.36
C TRP A 8 -13.70 -5.64 -7.64
N LYS A 9 -14.06 -4.65 -8.48
CA LYS A 9 -14.91 -4.89 -9.67
C LYS A 9 -14.14 -5.49 -10.87
N SER A 10 -12.83 -5.27 -10.96
CA SER A 10 -11.98 -5.80 -12.04
C SER A 10 -11.29 -7.13 -11.69
N CYS A 11 -11.13 -7.48 -10.41
CA CYS A 11 -10.45 -8.72 -9.97
C CYS A 11 -11.27 -9.99 -10.19
N ILE A 12 -12.58 -9.86 -10.37
CA ILE A 12 -13.53 -10.98 -10.51
C ILE A 12 -13.26 -11.78 -11.80
N TRP A 13 -12.60 -11.21 -12.82
CA TRP A 13 -12.49 -11.86 -14.14
C TRP A 13 -11.08 -12.05 -14.73
N LYS A 14 -9.98 -11.59 -14.09
CA LYS A 14 -8.62 -11.94 -14.55
C LYS A 14 -7.60 -12.13 -13.42
N LYS A 15 -6.68 -13.06 -13.72
CA LYS A 15 -5.57 -13.68 -12.99
C LYS A 15 -4.56 -12.77 -12.24
N SER A 16 -4.69 -11.43 -12.27
CA SER A 16 -3.68 -10.50 -11.71
C SER A 16 -4.22 -9.05 -11.59
N ILE A 17 -3.79 -8.32 -10.54
CA ILE A 17 -4.05 -6.86 -10.33
C ILE A 17 -3.12 -5.99 -11.22
N SER A 18 -2.36 -6.61 -12.13
CA SER A 18 -1.41 -5.95 -13.04
C SER A 18 -1.98 -4.87 -13.96
N TRP A 19 -3.28 -4.55 -13.91
CA TRP A 19 -3.97 -3.57 -14.77
C TRP A 19 -4.43 -2.32 -14.01
N LEU A 20 -4.25 -2.26 -12.69
CA LEU A 20 -4.68 -1.12 -11.90
C LEU A 20 -3.77 0.08 -12.19
N GLU A 21 -4.29 1.05 -12.92
CA GLU A 21 -3.57 2.26 -13.33
C GLU A 21 -3.63 3.37 -12.26
N GLU A 22 -4.74 3.45 -11.53
CA GLU A 22 -4.96 4.43 -10.46
C GLU A 22 -5.79 3.81 -9.32
N LEU A 23 -5.46 4.14 -8.06
CA LEU A 23 -6.20 3.66 -6.88
C LEU A 23 -7.58 4.33 -6.72
N CYS A 24 -7.75 5.55 -7.24
CA CYS A 24 -8.96 6.33 -7.10
C CYS A 24 -9.20 7.16 -8.36
N VAL A 25 -10.36 7.00 -8.99
CA VAL A 25 -10.77 7.82 -10.14
C VAL A 25 -12.15 8.37 -9.89
N GLY A 26 -12.29 9.67 -10.11
CA GLY A 26 -13.49 10.43 -9.76
C GLY A 26 -13.58 10.75 -8.27
N GLU A 27 -14.71 11.32 -7.85
CA GLU A 27 -14.94 11.68 -6.46
C GLU A 27 -15.51 10.51 -5.65
N LEU A 28 -14.93 10.26 -4.48
CA LEU A 28 -15.43 9.27 -3.54
C LEU A 28 -16.56 9.86 -2.68
N PRO A 29 -17.68 9.12 -2.47
CA PRO A 29 -18.77 9.54 -1.60
C PRO A 29 -18.29 9.99 -0.22
N ARG A 30 -18.99 10.94 0.41
CA ARG A 30 -18.68 11.37 1.77
C ARG A 30 -18.70 10.18 2.74
N GLY A 31 -17.72 10.11 3.63
CA GLY A 31 -17.56 8.99 4.57
C GLY A 31 -16.90 7.74 3.97
N SER A 32 -16.64 7.71 2.67
CA SER A 32 -15.82 6.64 2.06
C SER A 32 -14.47 6.58 2.74
N LEU A 33 -14.00 5.35 2.98
CA LEU A 33 -12.62 5.04 3.40
C LEU A 33 -12.22 5.53 4.80
N CYS A 34 -13.11 6.24 5.48
CA CYS A 34 -12.82 6.89 6.73
C CYS A 34 -12.51 5.90 7.86
N LYS A 35 -12.82 4.61 7.74
CA LYS A 35 -12.47 3.56 8.73
C LYS A 35 -11.22 2.76 8.33
N LEU A 36 -10.58 3.07 7.20
CA LEU A 36 -9.38 2.36 6.77
C LEU A 36 -8.21 2.69 7.70
N LYS A 37 -7.59 1.66 8.27
CA LYS A 37 -6.37 1.76 9.10
C LYS A 37 -5.13 1.22 8.41
N LEU A 38 -5.27 0.24 7.53
CA LEU A 38 -4.17 -0.39 6.82
C LEU A 38 -4.47 -0.38 5.34
N LEU A 39 -3.60 0.26 4.56
CA LEU A 39 -3.60 0.18 3.11
C LEU A 39 -2.41 -0.67 2.67
N ASN A 40 -2.69 -1.84 2.09
CA ASN A 40 -1.65 -2.63 1.44
C ASN A 40 -1.92 -2.69 -0.06
N VAL A 41 -0.95 -2.23 -0.85
CA VAL A 41 -0.93 -2.26 -2.31
C VAL A 41 0.17 -3.21 -2.76
N ARG A 42 -0.21 -4.39 -3.26
CA ARG A 42 0.75 -5.38 -3.78
C ARG A 42 0.60 -5.61 -5.28
N ASN A 43 1.71 -5.84 -5.97
CA ASN A 43 1.76 -6.32 -7.36
C ASN A 43 0.94 -5.50 -8.36
N CYS A 44 0.89 -4.18 -8.17
CA CYS A 44 0.15 -3.24 -9.02
C CYS A 44 1.07 -2.63 -10.07
N GLN A 45 1.38 -3.40 -11.10
CA GLN A 45 2.43 -3.09 -12.09
C GLN A 45 2.13 -1.91 -13.01
N ASN A 46 0.86 -1.56 -13.19
CA ASN A 46 0.43 -0.46 -14.06
C ASN A 46 0.16 0.84 -13.29
N LEU A 47 0.33 0.87 -11.97
CA LEU A 47 0.22 2.12 -11.22
C LEU A 47 1.32 3.06 -11.69
N HIS A 48 0.92 4.27 -12.04
CA HIS A 48 1.80 5.26 -12.60
C HIS A 48 1.59 6.62 -11.95
N GLY A 49 2.60 7.48 -12.01
CA GLY A 49 2.55 8.81 -11.42
C GLY A 49 2.50 8.75 -9.89
N VAL A 50 1.29 8.76 -9.31
CA VAL A 50 1.07 8.95 -7.87
C VAL A 50 0.24 7.80 -7.26
N LEU A 51 0.69 7.22 -6.14
CA LEU A 51 -0.04 6.15 -5.46
C LEU A 51 -1.32 6.66 -4.80
N LEU A 52 -1.18 7.71 -3.98
CA LEU A 52 -2.23 8.33 -3.20
C LEU A 52 -2.46 9.77 -3.67
N PRO A 53 -3.31 9.97 -4.69
CA PRO A 53 -3.72 11.30 -5.13
C PRO A 53 -4.41 12.08 -3.99
N ALA A 54 -4.39 13.40 -4.08
CA ALA A 54 -4.94 14.34 -3.09
C ALA A 54 -6.37 14.00 -2.67
N LYS A 55 -7.21 13.68 -3.66
CA LYS A 55 -8.63 13.34 -3.46
C LYS A 55 -8.82 12.08 -2.62
N LEU A 56 -7.87 11.13 -2.73
CA LEU A 56 -7.87 9.92 -1.93
C LEU A 56 -7.35 10.19 -0.51
N LEU A 57 -6.33 11.04 -0.37
CA LEU A 57 -5.76 11.43 0.92
C LEU A 57 -6.81 12.02 1.87
N GLN A 58 -7.70 12.87 1.36
CA GLN A 58 -8.80 13.47 2.13
C GLN A 58 -9.80 12.44 2.71
N ARG A 59 -9.75 11.18 2.28
CA ARG A 59 -10.66 10.12 2.74
C ARG A 59 -9.99 9.13 3.70
N LEU A 60 -8.66 9.19 3.82
CA LEU A 60 -7.84 8.24 4.57
C LEU A 60 -7.51 8.72 5.99
N GLN A 61 -8.40 9.50 6.61
CA GLN A 61 -8.18 10.16 7.91
C GLN A 61 -7.85 9.23 9.10
N ASN A 62 -8.10 7.92 8.98
CA ASN A 62 -7.80 6.94 10.02
C ASN A 62 -6.70 5.95 9.61
N LEU A 63 -5.99 6.21 8.50
CA LEU A 63 -4.91 5.35 8.03
C LEU A 63 -3.76 5.39 9.03
N GLU A 64 -3.35 4.22 9.50
CA GLU A 64 -2.29 3.99 10.47
C GLU A 64 -1.06 3.35 9.82
N SER A 65 -1.23 2.53 8.79
CA SER A 65 -0.14 1.84 8.11
C SER A 65 -0.35 1.77 6.60
N LEU A 66 0.71 2.08 5.84
CA LEU A 66 0.78 2.03 4.38
C LEU A 66 1.89 1.06 3.96
N HIS A 67 1.51 -0.05 3.32
CA HIS A 67 2.44 -0.97 2.68
C HIS A 67 2.24 -0.90 1.17
N CYS A 68 3.31 -0.70 0.42
CA CYS A 68 3.29 -0.78 -1.04
C CYS A 68 4.47 -1.63 -1.51
N GLU A 69 4.18 -2.71 -2.23
CA GLU A 69 5.17 -3.68 -2.65
C GLU A 69 4.89 -4.11 -4.08
N CYS A 70 5.89 -3.95 -4.95
CA CYS A 70 5.82 -4.41 -6.33
C CYS A 70 6.83 -5.54 -6.56
N MET A 71 6.78 -6.13 -7.75
CA MET A 71 7.82 -7.08 -8.16
C MET A 71 9.02 -6.27 -8.66
N GLU A 72 10.24 -6.71 -8.33
CA GLU A 72 11.50 -6.06 -8.72
C GLU A 72 11.63 -5.84 -10.24
N ASP A 73 11.13 -6.79 -11.05
CA ASP A 73 11.15 -6.73 -12.52
C ASP A 73 9.89 -6.09 -13.14
N ALA A 74 8.96 -5.59 -12.32
CA ALA A 74 7.75 -4.97 -12.86
C ALA A 74 8.06 -3.58 -13.41
N GLY A 75 7.57 -3.28 -14.62
CA GLY A 75 7.60 -1.94 -15.23
C GLY A 75 6.67 -0.94 -14.53
N VAL A 76 6.69 -0.89 -13.19
CA VAL A 76 5.90 0.03 -12.35
C VAL A 76 6.34 1.45 -12.65
N LEU A 77 5.42 2.29 -13.11
CA LEU A 77 5.69 3.68 -13.48
C LEU A 77 5.37 4.67 -12.35
N LEU A 78 5.31 4.17 -11.11
CA LEU A 78 5.03 4.99 -9.93
C LEU A 78 6.23 5.87 -9.61
N GLU A 79 6.02 7.18 -9.67
CA GLU A 79 7.07 8.18 -9.40
C GLU A 79 6.94 8.75 -7.99
N TYR A 80 5.73 8.75 -7.43
CA TYR A 80 5.39 9.36 -6.14
C TYR A 80 4.42 8.52 -5.31
N VAL A 81 4.54 8.59 -3.98
CA VAL A 81 3.57 7.95 -3.07
C VAL A 81 2.41 8.88 -2.76
N PHE A 82 2.67 10.14 -2.42
CA PHE A 82 1.65 11.12 -2.05
C PHE A 82 1.55 12.23 -3.11
N GLY A 83 0.32 12.55 -3.55
CA GLY A 83 0.06 13.59 -4.53
C GLY A 83 -0.28 14.95 -3.92
N TYR A 84 0.32 16.01 -4.46
CA TYR A 84 -0.08 17.40 -4.24
C TYR A 84 -0.89 17.89 -5.46
N GLU A 85 -2.21 17.87 -5.37
CA GLU A 85 -3.10 18.46 -6.38
C GLU A 85 -3.60 19.83 -5.89
N GLY A 86 -2.70 20.68 -5.39
CA GLY A 86 -3.05 21.98 -4.82
C GLY A 86 -3.75 21.91 -3.45
N LEU A 87 -3.58 20.79 -2.73
CA LEU A 87 -3.95 20.71 -1.32
C LEU A 87 -2.91 21.46 -0.51
N GLU A 88 -3.35 22.50 0.20
CA GLU A 88 -2.51 23.10 1.23
C GLU A 88 -2.13 22.02 2.28
N PRO A 89 -0.91 22.04 2.84
CA PRO A 89 -0.45 21.05 3.82
C PRO A 89 -1.40 20.85 5.01
N GLU A 90 -2.14 21.90 5.40
CA GLU A 90 -3.12 21.89 6.49
C GLU A 90 -4.36 21.05 6.17
N GLN A 91 -4.62 20.79 4.88
CA GLN A 91 -5.75 19.99 4.41
C GLN A 91 -5.44 18.48 4.39
N MET A 92 -4.20 18.09 4.67
CA MET A 92 -3.80 16.68 4.72
C MET A 92 -4.22 16.03 6.04
N VAL A 93 -5.11 15.04 5.95
CA VAL A 93 -5.77 14.40 7.10
C VAL A 93 -5.12 13.09 7.57
N LEU A 94 -3.95 12.72 7.05
CA LEU A 94 -3.22 11.50 7.42
C LEU A 94 -2.54 11.58 8.80
N THR A 95 -3.24 12.12 9.80
CA THR A 95 -2.69 12.40 11.14
C THR A 95 -2.47 11.15 11.98
N LYS A 96 -3.01 9.99 11.58
CA LYS A 96 -2.84 8.73 12.30
C LYS A 96 -1.76 7.82 11.70
N LEU A 97 -1.16 8.21 10.58
CA LEU A 97 -0.19 7.38 9.88
C LEU A 97 1.07 7.22 10.72
N ARG A 98 1.44 5.98 11.00
CA ARG A 98 2.56 5.58 11.87
C ARG A 98 3.59 4.76 11.14
N GLU A 99 3.19 4.03 10.11
CA GLU A 99 4.05 3.07 9.44
C GLU A 99 3.94 3.25 7.92
N ILE A 100 5.09 3.36 7.26
CA ILE A 100 5.20 3.34 5.81
C ILE A 100 6.23 2.28 5.44
N THR A 101 5.87 1.39 4.52
CA THR A 101 6.76 0.37 3.97
C THR A 101 6.60 0.36 2.45
N LEU A 102 7.69 0.66 1.74
CA LEU A 102 7.73 0.76 0.28
C LEU A 102 8.80 -0.20 -0.26
N CYS A 103 8.39 -1.15 -1.09
CA CYS A 103 9.26 -2.22 -1.60
C CYS A 103 9.17 -2.28 -3.13
N TYR A 104 10.34 -2.30 -3.76
CA TYR A 104 10.53 -2.48 -5.20
C TYR A 104 9.76 -1.47 -6.06
N LEU A 105 9.66 -0.22 -5.58
CA LEU A 105 9.14 0.89 -6.36
C LEU A 105 10.29 1.48 -7.19
N VAL A 106 10.69 0.74 -8.22
CA VAL A 106 11.93 0.99 -8.97
C VAL A 106 11.99 2.35 -9.66
N ASN A 107 10.83 2.94 -9.98
CA ASN A 107 10.72 4.27 -10.59
C ASN A 107 10.39 5.39 -9.59
N LEU A 108 10.33 5.11 -8.28
CA LEU A 108 10.02 6.11 -7.26
C LEU A 108 11.10 7.21 -7.23
N ILE A 109 10.73 8.44 -7.55
CA ILE A 109 11.63 9.60 -7.58
C ILE A 109 11.62 10.29 -6.22
N SER A 110 10.44 10.41 -5.60
CA SER A 110 10.22 11.03 -4.30
C SER A 110 9.01 10.40 -3.62
N ILE A 111 8.96 10.39 -2.29
CA ILE A 111 7.79 9.91 -1.55
C ILE A 111 6.59 10.86 -1.74
N TRP A 112 6.81 12.14 -2.06
CA TRP A 112 5.75 13.12 -2.29
C TRP A 112 5.98 13.87 -3.62
N ASN A 113 4.90 14.15 -4.32
CA ASN A 113 4.87 15.00 -5.50
C ASN A 113 4.54 16.44 -5.05
N GLY A 114 5.51 17.33 -4.84
CA GLY A 114 5.26 18.71 -4.36
C GLY A 114 5.91 19.05 -3.01
N PRO A 115 5.36 19.98 -2.20
CA PRO A 115 5.87 20.21 -0.84
C PRO A 115 5.62 18.98 0.04
N ALA A 116 6.62 18.65 0.87
CA ALA A 116 6.52 17.50 1.75
C ALA A 116 5.44 17.73 2.83
N PRO A 117 4.59 16.74 3.10
CA PRO A 117 3.46 16.93 3.99
C PRO A 117 3.86 16.78 5.45
N TYR A 118 4.36 17.86 6.05
CA TYR A 118 4.93 17.87 7.41
C TYR A 118 4.03 17.23 8.49
N GLN A 119 2.69 17.39 8.39
CA GLN A 119 1.72 16.80 9.32
C GLN A 119 1.75 15.26 9.35
N VAL A 120 2.09 14.62 8.23
CA VAL A 120 2.18 13.15 8.12
C VAL A 120 3.35 12.63 8.93
N PHE A 121 4.47 13.36 8.94
CA PHE A 121 5.70 12.94 9.60
C PHE A 121 5.64 13.05 11.13
N ARG A 122 4.79 13.95 11.67
CA ARG A 122 4.63 14.15 13.12
C ARG A 122 4.26 12.90 13.91
N ASN A 123 3.55 11.96 13.28
CA ASN A 123 3.11 10.72 13.94
C ASN A 123 3.78 9.47 13.36
N LEU A 124 4.66 9.63 12.37
CA LEU A 124 5.35 8.52 11.72
C LEU A 124 6.36 7.93 12.70
N LYS A 125 6.24 6.62 12.96
CA LYS A 125 7.10 5.84 13.85
C LYS A 125 8.07 4.94 13.10
N SER A 126 7.67 4.45 11.92
CA SER A 126 8.47 3.50 11.15
C SER A 126 8.42 3.85 9.66
N LEU A 127 9.60 3.99 9.06
CA LEU A 127 9.75 4.07 7.60
C LEU A 127 10.69 2.96 7.12
N ALA A 128 10.21 2.15 6.19
CA ALA A 128 10.99 1.10 5.55
C ALA A 128 10.95 1.24 4.03
N LEU A 129 12.12 1.28 3.41
CA LEU A 129 12.33 1.39 1.97
C LEU A 129 13.21 0.23 1.51
N ARG A 130 12.78 -0.49 0.48
CA ARG A 130 13.55 -1.57 -0.14
C ARG A 130 13.48 -1.48 -1.66
N GLY A 131 14.62 -1.52 -2.36
CA GLY A 131 14.65 -1.60 -3.82
C GLY A 131 14.05 -0.39 -4.55
N CYS A 132 14.11 0.82 -3.96
CA CYS A 132 13.65 2.07 -4.57
C CYS A 132 14.80 2.78 -5.29
N HIS A 133 15.22 2.27 -6.45
CA HIS A 133 16.48 2.64 -7.09
C HIS A 133 16.59 4.07 -7.64
N LYS A 134 15.47 4.73 -7.98
CA LYS A 134 15.47 6.13 -8.47
C LYS A 134 15.35 7.19 -7.36
N LEU A 135 15.09 6.77 -6.12
CA LEU A 135 14.91 7.67 -4.99
C LEU A 135 16.26 8.26 -4.60
N LYS A 136 16.39 9.59 -4.60
CA LYS A 136 17.65 10.30 -4.28
C LYS A 136 17.77 10.75 -2.83
N SER A 137 16.66 11.21 -2.25
CA SER A 137 16.53 11.64 -0.86
C SER A 137 15.23 11.12 -0.24
N VAL A 138 15.22 10.91 1.08
CA VAL A 138 14.05 10.35 1.81
C VAL A 138 13.20 11.42 2.46
N PHE A 139 13.82 12.49 2.96
CA PHE A 139 13.17 13.63 3.61
C PHE A 139 13.81 14.93 3.10
N PRO A 140 13.03 16.01 2.90
CA PRO A 140 13.60 17.33 2.84
C PRO A 140 13.87 17.82 4.28
N SER A 141 14.84 18.71 4.45
CA SER A 141 15.18 19.28 5.76
C SER A 141 14.00 20.02 6.43
N SER A 142 13.08 20.57 5.63
CA SER A 142 11.88 21.27 6.11
C SER A 142 10.93 20.41 6.96
N VAL A 143 11.01 19.08 6.89
CA VAL A 143 10.21 18.19 7.75
C VAL A 143 11.01 17.55 8.88
N ALA A 144 12.30 17.86 9.00
CA ALA A 144 13.19 17.23 9.97
C ALA A 144 12.69 17.43 11.42
N GLU A 145 12.23 18.63 11.76
CA GLU A 145 11.63 18.92 13.08
C GLU A 145 10.35 18.13 13.37
N CYS A 146 9.67 17.63 12.32
CA CYS A 146 8.46 16.83 12.45
C CYS A 146 8.77 15.33 12.65
N LEU A 147 10.04 14.88 12.58
CA LEU A 147 10.42 13.47 12.77
C LEU A 147 10.50 13.05 14.25
N GLY A 148 9.93 13.84 15.16
CA GLY A 148 10.01 13.64 16.62
C GLY A 148 9.43 12.33 17.16
N GLN A 149 8.67 11.57 16.37
CA GLN A 149 8.11 10.25 16.74
C GLN A 149 8.75 9.09 15.97
N LEU A 150 9.68 9.35 15.05
CA LEU A 150 10.30 8.32 14.24
C LEU A 150 11.21 7.46 15.12
N GLU A 151 10.89 6.16 15.21
CA GLU A 151 11.59 5.17 16.03
C GLU A 151 12.48 4.24 15.20
N LEU A 152 12.09 3.98 13.94
CA LEU A 152 12.78 3.06 13.04
C LEU A 152 12.91 3.65 11.63
N LEU A 153 14.14 3.61 11.10
CA LEU A 153 14.45 3.86 9.70
C LEU A 153 15.14 2.65 9.08
N TRP A 154 14.52 2.06 8.06
CA TRP A 154 15.08 0.96 7.28
C TRP A 154 15.22 1.35 5.82
N VAL A 155 16.43 1.27 5.27
CA VAL A 155 16.70 1.53 3.86
C VAL A 155 17.63 0.44 3.32
N GLU A 156 17.15 -0.30 2.33
CA GLU A 156 17.84 -1.45 1.77
C GLU A 156 17.76 -1.44 0.24
N GLU A 157 18.86 -1.77 -0.44
CA GLU A 157 18.88 -1.93 -1.91
C GLU A 157 18.45 -0.66 -2.69
N CYS A 158 18.40 0.52 -2.07
CA CYS A 158 18.07 1.80 -2.72
C CYS A 158 19.33 2.40 -3.37
N SER A 159 19.76 1.82 -4.49
CA SER A 159 21.05 2.13 -5.12
C SER A 159 21.24 3.58 -5.57
N GLY A 160 20.17 4.33 -5.87
CA GLY A 160 20.24 5.75 -6.25
C GLY A 160 20.18 6.73 -5.08
N LEU A 161 20.04 6.25 -3.84
CA LEU A 161 19.91 7.12 -2.68
C LEU A 161 21.27 7.76 -2.35
N GLU A 162 21.32 9.09 -2.42
CA GLU A 162 22.54 9.89 -2.18
C GLU A 162 22.62 10.37 -0.73
N THR A 163 21.47 10.70 -0.14
CA THR A 163 21.30 11.18 1.24
C THR A 163 19.96 10.75 1.82
N VAL A 164 19.82 10.74 3.15
CA VAL A 164 18.51 10.50 3.79
C VAL A 164 17.72 11.82 3.91
N ILE A 165 18.37 12.90 4.33
CA ILE A 165 17.80 14.22 4.54
C ILE A 165 18.51 15.22 3.63
N GLU A 166 17.77 15.86 2.75
CA GLU A 166 18.28 16.84 1.78
C GLU A 166 17.86 18.27 2.17
N SER A 167 18.84 19.17 2.31
CA SER A 167 18.57 20.58 2.62
C SER A 167 18.86 21.51 1.46
N TRP A 168 17.96 22.50 1.32
CA TRP A 168 18.06 23.62 0.39
C TRP A 168 18.34 24.94 1.12
N GLU A 169 18.29 24.91 2.46
CA GLU A 169 18.41 26.09 3.33
C GLU A 169 19.70 26.04 4.14
N THR A 170 20.28 27.22 4.39
CA THR A 170 21.65 27.39 4.89
C THR A 170 21.77 27.48 6.41
N ASP A 171 20.65 27.56 7.12
CA ASP A 171 20.62 28.02 8.52
C ASP A 171 20.32 26.91 9.54
N ILE A 172 20.03 25.68 9.07
CA ILE A 172 19.76 24.54 9.94
C ILE A 172 21.09 23.94 10.40
N ASN A 173 21.58 24.39 11.54
CA ASN A 173 22.87 23.93 12.07
C ASN A 173 22.84 22.49 12.60
N GLU A 174 21.70 22.02 13.11
CA GLU A 174 21.55 20.72 13.77
C GLU A 174 20.17 20.12 13.48
N VAL A 175 20.12 18.82 13.21
CA VAL A 175 18.87 18.05 13.06
C VAL A 175 18.80 17.02 14.17
N VAL A 176 17.77 17.12 15.03
CA VAL A 176 17.58 16.19 16.14
C VAL A 176 16.39 15.27 15.85
N ILE A 177 16.63 13.96 15.87
CA ILE A 177 15.59 12.93 15.74
C ILE A 177 15.50 12.17 17.08
N PRO A 178 14.71 12.67 18.04
CA PRO A 178 14.85 12.30 19.45
C PRO A 178 14.47 10.86 19.77
N GLN A 179 13.54 10.27 19.01
CA GLN A 179 12.99 8.94 19.30
C GLN A 179 13.60 7.83 18.42
N LEU A 180 14.53 8.15 17.51
CA LEU A 180 15.07 7.18 16.55
C LEU A 180 15.98 6.19 17.27
N LYS A 181 15.54 4.94 17.36
CA LYS A 181 16.21 3.83 18.06
C LYS A 181 16.98 2.93 17.13
N ASP A 182 16.42 2.70 15.94
CA ASP A 182 16.89 1.68 15.02
C ASP A 182 17.15 2.29 13.64
N ILE A 183 18.39 2.18 13.16
CA ILE A 183 18.78 2.61 11.82
C ILE A 183 19.39 1.42 11.07
N TYR A 184 18.82 1.09 9.91
CA TYR A 184 19.28 0.04 9.03
C TYR A 184 19.56 0.58 7.64
N LEU A 185 20.82 0.48 7.21
CA LEU A 185 21.31 0.96 5.92
C LEU A 185 22.08 -0.18 5.24
N SER A 186 21.49 -0.77 4.21
CA SER A 186 22.06 -1.94 3.54
C SER A 186 22.10 -1.77 2.02
N SER A 187 23.25 -2.07 1.41
CA SER A 187 23.45 -2.07 -0.05
C SER A 187 23.13 -0.71 -0.71
N LEU A 188 23.58 0.39 -0.10
CA LEU A 188 23.35 1.75 -0.58
C LEU A 188 24.60 2.32 -1.26
N LEU A 189 24.71 2.09 -2.58
CA LEU A 189 25.93 2.35 -3.35
C LEU A 189 26.26 3.84 -3.51
N GLN A 190 25.26 4.71 -3.50
CA GLN A 190 25.43 6.15 -3.69
C GLN A 190 25.37 6.97 -2.38
N LEU A 191 25.02 6.33 -1.26
CA LEU A 191 24.81 7.02 0.00
C LEU A 191 26.12 7.63 0.51
N THR A 192 26.17 8.96 0.57
CA THR A 192 27.33 9.71 1.07
C THR A 192 27.18 10.09 2.54
N GLY A 193 25.94 10.27 3.02
CA GLY A 193 25.64 10.64 4.40
C GLY A 193 24.13 10.62 4.68
N ILE A 194 23.77 10.90 5.93
CA ILE A 194 22.36 11.01 6.35
C ILE A 194 21.79 12.40 6.07
N TYR A 195 22.65 13.42 6.01
CA TYR A 195 22.27 14.79 5.74
C TYR A 195 23.21 15.39 4.69
N SER A 196 22.67 16.14 3.73
CA SER A 196 23.45 16.84 2.71
C SER A 196 22.84 18.19 2.34
N ASP A 197 23.70 19.21 2.16
CA ASP A 197 23.37 20.48 1.50
C ASP A 197 23.65 20.34 -0.01
N ILE A 198 22.68 20.76 -0.83
CA ILE A 198 22.76 20.79 -2.30
C ILE A 198 23.97 21.55 -2.87
N ARG A 199 24.63 22.41 -2.08
CA ARG A 199 25.82 23.16 -2.50
C ARG A 199 27.11 22.33 -2.43
N GLY A 200 27.04 21.06 -2.00
CA GLY A 200 28.19 20.17 -1.93
C GLY A 200 29.24 20.60 -0.89
N ILE A 201 28.87 21.54 -0.01
CA ILE A 201 29.70 21.90 1.14
C ILE A 201 29.52 20.76 2.15
N PRO A 202 30.61 20.09 2.58
CA PRO A 202 30.57 19.16 3.69
C PRO A 202 30.40 19.98 4.96
N ILE A 203 29.17 20.44 5.20
CA ILE A 203 28.86 21.13 6.44
C ILE A 203 28.73 20.05 7.50
N ILE A 204 29.39 20.27 8.62
CA ILE A 204 29.38 19.41 9.81
C ILE A 204 27.99 19.58 10.48
N HIS A 205 26.93 19.18 9.79
CA HIS A 205 25.58 19.14 10.33
C HIS A 205 25.42 17.81 11.04
N LYS A 206 25.42 17.86 12.37
CA LYS A 206 25.28 16.70 13.23
C LYS A 206 23.81 16.28 13.21
N VAL A 207 23.53 15.12 12.62
CA VAL A 207 22.24 14.46 12.85
C VAL A 207 22.35 13.80 14.22
N PHE A 208 21.56 14.28 15.18
CA PHE A 208 21.60 13.81 16.55
C PHE A 208 20.41 12.90 16.85
N CYS A 209 20.73 11.65 17.18
CA CYS A 209 19.75 10.62 17.53
C CYS A 209 19.99 10.16 18.98
N PRO A 210 19.50 10.89 20.00
CA PRO A 210 19.81 10.63 21.40
C PRO A 210 19.28 9.29 21.92
N SER A 211 18.29 8.69 21.26
CA SER A 211 17.72 7.39 21.65
C SER A 211 18.23 6.24 20.80
N LEU A 212 19.29 6.43 20.00
CA LEU A 212 19.80 5.37 19.13
C LEU A 212 20.31 4.19 19.95
N GLU A 213 19.74 3.01 19.69
CA GLU A 213 20.06 1.75 20.33
C GLU A 213 20.76 0.80 19.37
N HIS A 214 20.33 0.75 18.09
CA HIS A 214 20.87 -0.16 17.09
C HIS A 214 21.20 0.57 15.77
N LEU A 215 22.40 0.31 15.25
CA LEU A 215 22.88 0.83 13.98
C LEU A 215 23.41 -0.31 13.12
N TYR A 216 22.76 -0.59 12.00
CA TYR A 216 23.19 -1.58 11.03
C TYR A 216 23.61 -0.88 9.73
N VAL A 217 24.86 -1.09 9.31
CA VAL A 217 25.41 -0.52 8.07
C VAL A 217 26.20 -1.60 7.34
N TYR A 218 25.73 -1.97 6.14
CA TYR A 218 26.36 -2.99 5.31
C TYR A 218 26.32 -2.60 3.83
N GLY A 219 27.41 -2.78 3.09
CA GLY A 219 27.41 -2.53 1.64
C GLY A 219 27.19 -1.06 1.23
N CYS A 220 27.65 -0.10 2.03
CA CYS A 220 27.54 1.35 1.77
C CYS A 220 28.93 1.98 1.51
N PRO A 221 29.54 1.78 0.34
CA PRO A 221 30.96 2.10 0.11
C PRO A 221 31.30 3.59 0.09
N LYS A 222 30.34 4.46 -0.24
CA LYS A 222 30.52 5.92 -0.28
C LYS A 222 30.28 6.61 1.05
N LEU A 223 29.71 5.88 2.02
CA LEU A 223 29.43 6.40 3.35
C LEU A 223 30.76 6.55 4.10
N SER A 224 31.35 7.73 3.95
CA SER A 224 32.76 7.98 4.28
C SER A 224 32.95 8.45 5.72
N ASN A 225 31.86 8.69 6.48
CA ASN A 225 31.96 9.03 7.89
C ASN A 225 30.71 8.64 8.70
N LEU A 226 30.82 7.66 9.60
CA LEU A 226 29.78 7.36 10.58
C LEU A 226 29.76 8.37 11.74
N ALA A 227 30.77 9.23 11.88
CA ALA A 227 30.79 10.33 12.86
C ALA A 227 29.75 11.43 12.57
N VAL A 228 28.96 11.28 11.50
CA VAL A 228 27.74 12.07 11.23
C VAL A 228 26.72 11.89 12.35
N PHE A 229 26.66 10.70 12.96
CA PHE A 229 25.95 10.50 14.20
C PHE A 229 26.86 10.99 15.33
N ASP A 230 26.62 12.20 15.86
CA ASP A 230 27.27 12.63 17.11
C ASP A 230 26.69 11.81 18.27
N LEU A 231 27.12 10.55 18.37
CA LEU A 231 26.82 9.65 19.47
C LEU A 231 27.61 10.13 20.69
N ARG A 232 27.14 11.19 21.37
CA ARG A 232 27.78 11.66 22.59
C ARG A 232 27.89 10.51 23.60
N ARG A 233 29.10 9.96 23.76
CA ARG A 233 29.76 9.19 24.84
C ARG A 233 28.98 8.41 25.93
N GLY A 234 27.65 8.32 25.91
CA GLY A 234 26.82 7.74 26.97
C GLY A 234 26.00 6.52 26.56
N ASN A 235 25.60 6.40 25.29
CA ASN A 235 24.82 5.25 24.82
C ASN A 235 25.73 4.21 24.18
N GLN A 236 25.64 2.96 24.66
CA GLN A 236 26.22 1.81 23.96
C GLN A 236 25.32 1.44 22.79
N VAL A 237 25.59 2.00 21.60
CA VAL A 237 24.89 1.63 20.38
C VAL A 237 25.36 0.24 19.93
N GLN A 238 24.43 -0.69 19.74
CA GLN A 238 24.69 -2.00 19.19
C GLN A 238 24.85 -1.89 17.67
N ALA A 239 26.06 -2.15 17.18
CA ALA A 239 26.36 -2.05 15.75
C ALA A 239 26.29 -3.43 15.08
N ASN A 240 25.61 -3.50 13.92
CA ASN A 240 25.57 -4.68 13.05
C ASN A 240 25.15 -5.99 13.76
N ASP A 241 24.13 -5.94 14.62
CA ASP A 241 23.54 -7.15 15.23
C ASP A 241 22.62 -7.87 14.22
N ASP A 242 23.09 -9.00 13.68
CA ASP A 242 22.36 -9.83 12.72
C ASP A 242 21.06 -10.43 13.28
N ARG A 243 20.98 -10.69 14.59
CA ARG A 243 19.76 -11.22 15.23
C ARG A 243 18.71 -10.13 15.32
N HIS A 244 19.09 -8.94 15.77
CA HIS A 244 18.20 -7.78 15.81
C HIS A 244 17.76 -7.39 14.40
N PHE A 245 18.68 -7.39 13.42
CA PHE A 245 18.37 -7.25 12.00
C PHE A 245 17.29 -8.23 11.56
N ALA A 246 17.47 -9.53 11.80
CA ALA A 246 16.48 -10.54 11.42
C ALA A 246 15.11 -10.31 12.08
N ILE A 247 15.07 -9.93 13.36
CA ILE A 247 13.82 -9.65 14.08
C ILE A 247 13.07 -8.46 13.45
N ILE A 248 13.78 -7.37 13.16
CA ILE A 248 13.18 -6.17 12.57
C ILE A 248 12.79 -6.41 11.10
N PHE A 249 13.62 -7.11 10.33
CA PHE A 249 13.31 -7.54 8.97
C PHE A 249 12.02 -8.37 8.94
N GLU A 250 11.93 -9.37 9.83
CA GLU A 250 10.72 -10.17 10.00
C GLU A 250 9.53 -9.29 10.40
N ARG A 251 9.71 -8.30 11.28
CA ARG A 251 8.63 -7.39 11.68
C ARG A 251 8.08 -6.59 10.49
N LEU A 252 8.96 -6.02 9.67
CA LEU A 252 8.60 -5.10 8.59
C LEU A 252 8.05 -5.84 7.38
N PHE A 253 8.72 -6.91 6.95
CA PHE A 253 8.45 -7.53 5.64
C PHE A 253 7.67 -8.85 5.75
N HIS A 254 7.73 -9.56 6.89
CA HIS A 254 7.06 -10.86 7.07
C HIS A 254 5.85 -10.84 8.01
N ARG A 255 5.92 -10.17 9.17
CA ARG A 255 4.85 -10.15 10.19
C ARG A 255 3.69 -9.22 9.85
N GLN A 256 3.90 -8.19 9.03
CA GLN A 256 2.80 -7.31 8.63
C GLN A 256 1.73 -8.07 7.82
N PHE A 257 2.06 -9.22 7.23
CA PHE A 257 1.15 -10.09 6.50
C PHE A 257 1.32 -11.55 6.93
N ASN A 258 0.66 -11.96 8.03
CA ASN A 258 0.39 -13.39 8.24
C ASN A 258 -0.71 -13.82 7.23
N PRO A 259 -0.37 -14.56 6.15
CA PRO A 259 -1.34 -14.94 5.12
C PRO A 259 -2.44 -15.86 5.66
N GLU A 260 -2.23 -16.49 6.82
CA GLU A 260 -3.22 -17.34 7.48
C GLU A 260 -4.27 -16.54 8.27
N LYS A 261 -3.99 -15.27 8.59
CA LYS A 261 -4.95 -14.35 9.24
C LYS A 261 -5.58 -13.34 8.27
N ILE A 262 -5.15 -13.35 7.02
CA ILE A 262 -5.81 -12.65 5.94
C ILE A 262 -6.69 -13.69 5.26
N PRO A 263 -8.00 -13.46 5.06
CA PRO A 263 -8.77 -14.33 4.20
C PRO A 263 -8.04 -14.37 2.85
N GLN A 264 -7.50 -15.53 2.46
CA GLN A 264 -7.00 -15.71 1.11
C GLN A 264 -8.20 -15.47 0.20
N PHE A 265 -8.31 -14.26 -0.33
CA PHE A 265 -9.53 -13.83 -1.02
C PHE A 265 -9.77 -14.67 -2.27
N PHE A 266 -8.71 -15.24 -2.87
CA PHE A 266 -8.78 -16.32 -3.85
C PHE A 266 -7.54 -17.21 -3.74
N SER A 267 -7.74 -18.53 -3.61
CA SER A 267 -6.65 -19.53 -3.70
C SER A 267 -6.39 -19.90 -5.18
N LYS A 268 -5.16 -19.70 -5.66
CA LYS A 268 -4.73 -20.06 -7.03
C LYS A 268 -4.35 -21.54 -7.11
N LYS A 269 -4.82 -22.25 -8.15
CA LYS A 269 -4.35 -23.60 -8.48
C LYS A 269 -3.01 -23.54 -9.24
N SER A 270 -2.03 -24.34 -8.82
CA SER A 270 -0.80 -24.62 -9.57
C SER A 270 -1.05 -25.73 -10.60
N SER A 271 -0.89 -25.40 -11.87
CA SER A 271 -0.47 -26.35 -12.90
C SER A 271 0.18 -25.55 -14.03
N ASP A 272 1.46 -25.83 -14.25
CA ASP A 272 2.23 -25.34 -15.38
C ASP A 272 1.58 -25.79 -16.69
N ASP A 273 1.33 -24.84 -17.58
CA ASP A 273 1.58 -24.96 -19.02
C ASP A 273 1.15 -23.67 -19.74
N PHE A 274 2.09 -23.11 -20.50
CA PHE A 274 1.96 -21.87 -21.26
C PHE A 274 1.11 -22.06 -22.51
N PHE A 275 -0.19 -21.76 -22.46
CA PHE A 275 -0.97 -21.37 -23.67
C PHE A 275 -2.10 -20.40 -23.31
N SER A 276 -2.35 -19.44 -24.22
CA SER A 276 -3.37 -18.38 -24.11
C SER A 276 -4.76 -18.92 -23.78
N SER A 277 -5.33 -18.50 -22.63
CA SER A 277 -6.65 -18.97 -22.15
C SER A 277 -7.69 -17.84 -22.18
N ARG A 278 -8.77 -18.03 -22.96
CA ARG A 278 -9.98 -17.20 -22.90
C ARG A 278 -10.73 -17.45 -21.59
N ALA A 279 -11.25 -16.39 -20.96
CA ALA A 279 -12.14 -16.46 -19.81
C ALA A 279 -13.58 -16.68 -20.31
N TYR A 280 -14.33 -17.60 -19.72
CA TYR A 280 -15.71 -17.89 -20.11
C TYR A 280 -16.65 -17.40 -19.01
N GLY A 281 -17.32 -16.28 -19.27
CA GLY A 281 -18.13 -15.58 -18.27
C GLY A 281 -19.27 -14.71 -18.80
N SER A 282 -19.62 -14.80 -20.09
CA SER A 282 -20.84 -14.22 -20.69
C SER A 282 -20.84 -14.48 -22.20
N ASP A 283 -21.98 -14.28 -22.86
CA ASP A 283 -22.11 -14.19 -24.33
C ASP A 283 -21.31 -13.00 -24.93
N LYS A 284 -20.78 -12.13 -24.06
CA LYS A 284 -19.81 -11.06 -24.33
C LYS A 284 -18.43 -11.33 -23.71
N GLU A 285 -17.98 -12.57 -23.63
CA GLU A 285 -16.59 -12.93 -23.31
C GLU A 285 -16.01 -12.50 -21.93
N GLY A 286 -16.84 -12.23 -20.89
CA GLY A 286 -16.33 -11.83 -19.56
C GLY A 286 -15.86 -10.38 -19.52
N VAL A 287 -16.58 -9.49 -20.23
CA VAL A 287 -16.30 -8.04 -20.27
C VAL A 287 -16.39 -7.43 -18.87
N LYS A 288 -15.39 -6.60 -18.54
CA LYS A 288 -15.33 -5.76 -17.33
C LYS A 288 -16.63 -4.97 -17.20
N PHE A 289 -17.20 -4.95 -16.00
CA PHE A 289 -18.33 -4.09 -15.67
C PHE A 289 -17.98 -3.15 -14.52
N ASP A 290 -18.57 -1.97 -14.56
CA ASP A 290 -18.57 -1.02 -13.45
C ASP A 290 -19.96 -0.40 -13.36
N ASP A 291 -20.71 -0.78 -12.34
CA ASP A 291 -22.05 -0.21 -12.11
C ASP A 291 -22.01 1.27 -11.70
N GLY A 292 -20.83 1.83 -11.42
CA GLY A 292 -20.68 3.19 -10.90
C GLY A 292 -20.63 3.27 -9.37
N ILE A 293 -20.85 4.47 -8.84
CA ILE A 293 -20.61 4.81 -7.44
C ILE A 293 -21.94 4.82 -6.66
N TYR A 294 -21.96 4.10 -5.54
CA TYR A 294 -23.13 3.94 -4.68
C TYR A 294 -22.76 4.00 -3.20
N SER A 295 -23.73 4.31 -2.33
CA SER A 295 -23.51 4.49 -0.88
C SER A 295 -23.19 3.18 -0.17
N THR A 296 -23.91 2.10 -0.53
CA THR A 296 -23.71 0.75 0.02
C THR A 296 -24.38 -0.30 -0.88
N VAL A 297 -24.21 -1.58 -0.55
CA VAL A 297 -24.93 -2.71 -1.14
C VAL A 297 -26.10 -3.09 -0.22
N ARG A 298 -27.27 -3.33 -0.79
CA ARG A 298 -28.46 -3.84 -0.08
C ARG A 298 -28.65 -5.34 -0.29
N GLN A 299 -28.41 -5.80 -1.52
CA GLN A 299 -28.66 -7.18 -1.90
C GLN A 299 -27.69 -7.62 -2.99
N LEU A 300 -27.28 -8.88 -2.96
CA LEU A 300 -26.58 -9.54 -4.06
C LEU A 300 -27.41 -10.73 -4.54
N VAL A 301 -27.53 -10.88 -5.85
CA VAL A 301 -28.15 -12.02 -6.50
C VAL A 301 -27.09 -12.73 -7.31
N LEU A 302 -26.91 -14.02 -7.05
CA LEU A 302 -25.94 -14.85 -7.75
C LEU A 302 -26.65 -15.98 -8.47
N HIS A 303 -26.17 -16.30 -9.66
CA HIS A 303 -26.47 -17.53 -10.36
C HIS A 303 -25.20 -18.37 -10.47
N TYR A 304 -25.26 -19.64 -10.09
CA TYR A 304 -24.13 -20.57 -10.19
C TYR A 304 -24.60 -21.96 -10.62
N ASN A 305 -23.68 -22.78 -11.11
CA ASN A 305 -23.91 -24.19 -11.40
C ASN A 305 -22.85 -25.03 -10.69
N ASN A 306 -22.84 -26.35 -10.97
CA ASN A 306 -21.90 -27.30 -10.39
C ASN A 306 -20.43 -27.09 -10.83
N ARG A 307 -20.11 -25.99 -11.52
CA ARG A 307 -18.73 -25.61 -11.84
C ARG A 307 -18.41 -24.16 -11.55
N TRP A 308 -19.32 -23.22 -11.81
CA TRP A 308 -19.00 -21.79 -11.86
C TRP A 308 -20.10 -20.93 -11.28
N VAL A 309 -19.71 -19.76 -10.78
CA VAL A 309 -20.58 -18.60 -10.65
C VAL A 309 -20.76 -17.98 -12.03
N ASN A 310 -21.98 -18.01 -12.54
CA ASN A 310 -22.30 -17.64 -13.92
C ASN A 310 -22.80 -16.21 -14.07
N CYS A 311 -23.44 -15.66 -13.03
CA CYS A 311 -23.95 -14.30 -13.05
C CYS A 311 -23.98 -13.70 -11.65
N ILE A 312 -23.70 -12.40 -11.56
CA ILE A 312 -23.96 -11.58 -10.38
C ILE A 312 -24.81 -10.38 -10.77
N GLN A 313 -25.75 -10.01 -9.91
CA GLN A 313 -26.52 -8.78 -9.99
C GLN A 313 -26.58 -8.17 -8.60
N ILE A 314 -26.40 -6.85 -8.51
CA ILE A 314 -26.23 -6.16 -7.24
C ILE A 314 -27.31 -5.09 -7.12
N GLU A 315 -27.97 -5.05 -5.98
CA GLU A 315 -28.83 -3.93 -5.61
C GLU A 315 -28.05 -3.03 -4.66
N TYR A 316 -27.83 -1.81 -5.11
CA TYR A 316 -27.12 -0.77 -4.39
C TYR A 316 -28.08 0.21 -3.73
N ASP A 317 -27.57 0.96 -2.75
CA ASP A 317 -28.19 2.17 -2.26
C ASP A 317 -27.65 3.39 -3.01
N ARG A 318 -28.53 4.21 -3.56
CA ARG A 318 -28.21 5.53 -4.12
C ARG A 318 -29.04 6.58 -3.39
N ASN A 319 -28.41 7.28 -2.43
CA ASN A 319 -29.06 8.32 -1.62
C ASN A 319 -30.36 7.85 -0.93
N GLY A 320 -30.37 6.65 -0.35
CA GLY A 320 -31.53 6.08 0.33
C GLY A 320 -32.53 5.36 -0.59
N PHE A 321 -32.31 5.38 -1.90
CA PHE A 321 -33.15 4.65 -2.87
C PHE A 321 -32.45 3.39 -3.37
N PRO A 322 -33.16 2.25 -3.51
CA PRO A 322 -32.60 1.04 -4.09
C PRO A 322 -32.35 1.25 -5.59
N HIS A 323 -31.19 0.81 -6.06
CA HIS A 323 -30.81 0.85 -7.46
C HIS A 323 -30.21 -0.50 -7.87
N ARG A 324 -30.85 -1.18 -8.82
CA ARG A 324 -30.42 -2.49 -9.27
C ARG A 324 -29.52 -2.38 -10.49
N SER A 325 -28.36 -3.05 -10.43
CA SER A 325 -27.41 -3.12 -11.53
C SER A 325 -27.94 -3.93 -12.70
N ASP A 326 -27.25 -3.79 -13.84
CA ASP A 326 -27.32 -4.80 -14.89
C ASP A 326 -26.83 -6.16 -14.37
N LYS A 327 -27.22 -7.21 -15.08
CA LYS A 327 -26.74 -8.57 -14.81
C LYS A 327 -25.36 -8.75 -15.43
N HIS A 328 -24.42 -9.19 -14.62
CA HIS A 328 -23.04 -9.41 -15.03
C HIS A 328 -22.78 -10.90 -15.16
N GLY A 329 -22.81 -11.37 -16.40
CA GLY A 329 -22.75 -12.78 -16.75
C GLY A 329 -24.10 -13.32 -17.23
N HIS A 330 -24.17 -14.63 -17.46
CA HIS A 330 -25.40 -15.27 -17.94
C HIS A 330 -26.16 -15.88 -16.75
N PRO A 331 -27.43 -15.50 -16.50
CA PRO A 331 -28.19 -15.96 -15.34
C PRO A 331 -28.68 -17.41 -15.55
N ASN A 332 -27.75 -18.36 -15.66
CA ASN A 332 -28.02 -19.80 -15.76
C ASN A 332 -27.59 -20.53 -14.48
N GLY A 333 -28.25 -21.66 -14.20
CA GLY A 333 -28.04 -22.43 -12.99
C GLY A 333 -28.90 -21.96 -11.79
N GLU A 334 -28.53 -22.44 -10.61
CA GLU A 334 -29.18 -22.18 -9.35
C GLU A 334 -29.03 -20.71 -8.95
N LYS A 335 -30.10 -20.12 -8.41
CA LYS A 335 -30.13 -18.72 -7.98
C LYS A 335 -30.10 -18.66 -6.45
N THR A 336 -29.17 -17.88 -5.92
CA THR A 336 -29.14 -17.51 -4.50
C THR A 336 -29.18 -16.00 -4.33
N THR A 337 -29.58 -15.55 -3.14
CA THR A 337 -29.68 -14.14 -2.80
C THR A 337 -29.10 -13.89 -1.42
N VAL A 338 -28.15 -12.97 -1.35
CA VAL A 338 -27.58 -12.47 -0.09
C VAL A 338 -28.29 -11.16 0.24
N MET A 339 -29.09 -11.19 1.31
CA MET A 339 -29.75 -10.00 1.86
C MET A 339 -28.90 -9.41 2.99
N LEU A 340 -28.63 -8.12 2.90
CA LEU A 340 -27.99 -7.35 3.97
C LEU A 340 -29.08 -6.57 4.71
N ASP A 341 -29.02 -6.59 6.03
CA ASP A 341 -29.86 -5.82 6.94
C ASP A 341 -29.48 -4.32 6.90
N TYR A 342 -29.84 -3.66 5.80
CA TYR A 342 -29.62 -2.23 5.59
C TYR A 342 -30.40 -1.37 6.61
N PRO A 343 -29.84 -0.28 7.14
CA PRO A 343 -28.51 0.29 6.83
C PRO A 343 -27.37 -0.23 7.71
N ASP A 344 -27.67 -1.07 8.69
CA ASP A 344 -26.74 -1.46 9.74
C ASP A 344 -25.78 -2.59 9.33
N GLU A 345 -26.10 -3.30 8.26
CA GLU A 345 -25.30 -4.36 7.69
C GLU A 345 -24.71 -3.96 6.33
N PHE A 346 -23.38 -4.04 6.23
CA PHE A 346 -22.63 -3.75 5.02
C PHE A 346 -21.51 -4.77 4.82
N ILE A 347 -21.20 -5.04 3.56
CA ILE A 347 -20.14 -5.98 3.18
C ILE A 347 -18.79 -5.43 3.63
N THR A 348 -18.04 -6.23 4.37
CA THR A 348 -16.69 -5.91 4.83
C THR A 348 -15.61 -6.65 4.04
N SER A 349 -15.95 -7.77 3.41
CA SER A 349 -15.04 -8.64 2.67
C SER A 349 -15.81 -9.55 1.72
N VAL A 350 -15.21 -9.91 0.58
CA VAL A 350 -15.73 -10.92 -0.35
C VAL A 350 -14.59 -11.82 -0.75
N CYS A 351 -14.70 -13.11 -0.44
CA CYS A 351 -13.73 -14.15 -0.77
C CYS A 351 -14.32 -15.09 -1.82
N GLY A 352 -13.51 -15.90 -2.46
CA GLY A 352 -13.98 -16.90 -3.41
C GLY A 352 -12.89 -17.86 -3.85
N THR A 353 -13.24 -18.76 -4.76
CA THR A 353 -12.28 -19.63 -5.44
C THR A 353 -12.29 -19.33 -6.92
N TYR A 354 -11.12 -19.43 -7.57
CA TYR A 354 -10.98 -19.23 -9.01
C TYR A 354 -10.14 -20.36 -9.58
N ALA A 355 -10.62 -20.98 -10.65
CA ALA A 355 -9.85 -21.98 -11.38
C ALA A 355 -9.16 -21.32 -12.57
N ALA A 356 -7.83 -21.42 -12.60
CA ALA A 356 -7.02 -21.02 -13.73
C ALA A 356 -6.81 -22.19 -14.68
N GLY A 357 -7.15 -22.04 -15.96
CA GLY A 357 -6.96 -23.08 -16.98
C GLY A 357 -7.66 -22.76 -18.31
N PRO A 358 -7.72 -23.73 -19.25
CA PRO A 358 -8.40 -23.55 -20.54
C PRO A 358 -9.89 -23.20 -20.42
N ARG A 359 -10.49 -23.44 -19.26
CA ARG A 359 -11.80 -22.91 -18.86
C ARG A 359 -11.64 -22.18 -17.54
N SER A 360 -11.28 -20.91 -17.61
CA SER A 360 -11.09 -20.06 -16.44
C SER A 360 -12.42 -19.49 -15.97
N GLY A 361 -12.68 -19.53 -14.66
CA GLY A 361 -13.94 -19.05 -14.06
C GLY A 361 -13.91 -19.02 -12.53
N ILE A 362 -14.88 -18.29 -11.95
CA ILE A 362 -15.08 -18.23 -10.50
C ILE A 362 -15.80 -19.50 -10.07
N GLY A 363 -15.19 -20.28 -9.18
CA GLY A 363 -15.79 -21.49 -8.62
C GLY A 363 -16.77 -21.19 -7.49
N SER A 364 -16.43 -20.24 -6.61
CA SER A 364 -17.28 -19.86 -5.47
C SER A 364 -17.08 -18.42 -5.04
N LEU A 365 -18.09 -17.86 -4.38
CA LEU A 365 -18.04 -16.59 -3.68
C LEU A 365 -18.57 -16.75 -2.25
N THR A 366 -18.04 -15.94 -1.34
CA THR A 366 -18.44 -15.89 0.07
C THR A 366 -18.35 -14.44 0.51
N PHE A 367 -19.42 -13.92 1.08
CA PHE A 367 -19.51 -12.52 1.48
C PHE A 367 -19.46 -12.46 3.00
N GLN A 368 -18.61 -11.59 3.53
CA GLN A 368 -18.56 -11.26 4.93
C GLN A 368 -19.12 -9.86 5.11
N SER A 369 -20.11 -9.70 5.98
CA SER A 369 -20.60 -8.40 6.42
C SER A 369 -20.00 -8.03 7.79
N ASN A 370 -20.34 -6.85 8.30
CA ASN A 370 -20.03 -6.46 9.67
C ASN A 370 -20.86 -7.19 10.73
N LYS A 371 -21.87 -7.98 10.34
CA LYS A 371 -22.74 -8.75 11.25
C LYS A 371 -22.59 -10.26 11.10
N LYS A 372 -22.41 -10.77 9.88
CA LYS A 372 -22.44 -12.21 9.58
C LYS A 372 -21.51 -12.58 8.44
N LEU A 373 -21.12 -13.85 8.39
CA LEU A 373 -20.48 -14.47 7.24
C LEU A 373 -21.58 -15.22 6.48
N THR A 374 -21.70 -15.01 5.17
CA THR A 374 -22.62 -15.83 4.36
C THR A 374 -22.06 -17.23 4.19
N ASP A 375 -22.95 -18.19 3.96
CA ASP A 375 -22.54 -19.51 3.50
C ASP A 375 -21.76 -19.43 2.17
N HIS A 376 -21.04 -20.49 1.86
CA HIS A 376 -20.30 -20.58 0.60
C HIS A 376 -21.27 -20.74 -0.57
N LEU A 377 -21.17 -19.84 -1.56
CA LEU A 377 -22.06 -19.80 -2.72
C LEU A 377 -21.28 -20.21 -3.98
N GLY A 378 -21.54 -21.42 -4.46
CA GLY A 378 -20.83 -22.04 -5.60
C GLY A 378 -20.16 -23.37 -5.22
N VAL A 379 -19.21 -23.83 -6.05
CA VAL A 379 -18.54 -25.12 -5.86
C VAL A 379 -17.17 -24.93 -5.22
N ARG A 380 -16.94 -25.66 -4.11
CA ARG A 380 -15.61 -25.83 -3.52
C ARG A 380 -14.83 -26.83 -4.38
N PHE A 381 -13.64 -26.42 -4.82
CA PHE A 381 -12.69 -27.27 -5.53
C PHE A 381 -11.48 -27.51 -4.66
#